data_AF-A0A1H3FE35-F1
#
_entry.id   AF-A0A1H3FE35-F1
#
_cell.length_a   1.000
_cell.length_b   1.000
_cell.length_c   1.000
_cell.angle_alpha   90.00
_cell.angle_beta   90.00
_cell.angle_gamma   90.00
#
_symmetry.space_group_name_H-M   'P 1'
#
loop_
_entity.id
_entity.type
_entity.pdbx_description
1 polymer ?
#
loop_
_entity_poly.entity_id
_entity_poly.type
_entity_poly.pdbx_seq_one_letter_code
_entity_poly.pdbx_strand_id
1 'polypeptide(L)'
;MTATITAIAFLVFALAILTFLLIGKGPLKGSKYLNFFRASCGVYVSGSVLVLVFTLIMKQLPVVFVVISNITILFVFLFTVGLIFFMTRSIVEASKKAENKIEDEKKD
;
A
#
# COMPACT_ATOMS: atom_id res chain seq x y z
N MET A 1 11.60 -6.62 -25.65
CA MET A 1 10.99 -5.27 -25.66
C MET A 1 9.62 -5.25 -24.97
N THR A 2 8.73 -6.21 -25.24
CA THR A 2 7.39 -6.28 -24.62
C THR A 2 7.43 -6.29 -23.09
N ALA A 3 8.32 -7.09 -22.49
CA ALA A 3 8.48 -7.18 -21.02
C ALA A 3 8.78 -5.82 -20.36
N THR A 4 9.67 -5.05 -21.00
CA THR A 4 10.10 -3.73 -20.54
C THR A 4 8.95 -2.72 -20.59
N ILE A 5 8.16 -2.75 -21.66
CA ILE A 5 6.97 -1.89 -21.82
C ILE A 5 5.94 -2.18 -20.72
N THR A 6 5.65 -3.46 -20.46
CA THR A 6 4.75 -3.85 -19.36
C THR A 6 5.28 -3.40 -18.00
N ALA A 7 6.58 -3.56 -17.73
CA ALA A 7 7.18 -3.11 -16.47
C ALA A 7 7.07 -1.59 -16.28
N ILE A 8 7.29 -0.81 -17.35
CA ILE A 8 7.14 0.66 -17.34
C ILE A 8 5.68 1.05 -17.10
N ALA A 9 4.72 0.38 -17.76
CA ALA A 9 3.30 0.64 -17.55
C ALA A 9 2.86 0.40 -16.09
N PHE A 10 3.32 -0.69 -15.48
CA PHE A 10 3.08 -0.98 -14.07
C PHE A 10 3.76 0.03 -13.14
N LEU A 11 4.96 0.50 -13.48
CA LEU A 11 5.65 1.52 -12.70
C LEU A 11 4.93 2.88 -12.75
N VAL A 12 4.43 3.29 -13.93
CA VAL A 12 3.61 4.51 -14.07
C VAL A 12 2.32 4.38 -13.27
N PHE A 13 1.68 3.20 -13.29
CA PHE A 13 0.50 2.93 -12.47
C PHE A 13 0.80 3.00 -10.96
N ALA A 14 1.95 2.46 -10.52
CA ALA A 14 2.39 2.54 -9.14
C ALA A 14 2.65 3.98 -8.68
N LEU A 15 3.28 4.79 -9.53
CA LEU A 15 3.49 6.22 -9.27
C LEU A 15 2.17 7.01 -9.27
N ALA A 16 1.22 6.66 -10.14
CA ALA A 16 -0.12 7.26 -10.16
C ALA A 16 -0.89 6.96 -8.87
N ILE A 17 -0.83 5.73 -8.35
CA ILE A 17 -1.40 5.37 -7.04
C ILE A 17 -0.72 6.15 -5.92
N LEU A 18 0.62 6.26 -5.94
CA LEU A 18 1.40 6.99 -4.95
C LEU A 18 1.00 8.48 -4.92
N THR A 19 0.95 9.13 -6.09
CA THR A 19 0.58 10.55 -6.22
C THR A 19 -0.88 10.80 -5.88
N PHE A 20 -1.80 9.93 -6.30
CA PHE A 20 -3.20 9.99 -5.91
C PHE A 20 -3.39 9.86 -4.39
N LEU A 21 -2.61 9.01 -3.71
CA LEU A 21 -2.66 8.89 -2.25
C LEU A 21 -2.00 10.06 -1.50
N LEU A 22 -0.94 10.65 -2.07
CA LEU A 22 -0.24 11.79 -1.48
C LEU A 22 -1.03 13.11 -1.62
N ILE A 23 -1.67 13.32 -2.77
CA ILE A 23 -2.37 14.57 -3.11
C ILE A 23 -3.88 14.43 -2.85
N GLY A 24 -4.44 13.26 -3.13
CA GLY A 24 -5.87 12.99 -3.00
C GLY A 24 -6.36 13.18 -1.57
N LYS A 25 -7.57 13.72 -1.45
CA LYS A 25 -8.42 13.57 -0.26
C LYS A 25 -8.83 12.09 -0.11
N GLY A 26 -7.85 11.20 0.05
CA GLY A 26 -8.13 9.81 0.38
C GLY A 26 -8.85 9.73 1.74
N PRO A 27 -9.62 8.66 2.01
CA PRO A 27 -10.42 8.50 3.24
C PRO A 27 -9.60 8.45 4.55
N LEU A 28 -8.28 8.65 4.45
CA LEU A 28 -7.30 8.60 5.53
C LEU A 28 -6.67 9.97 5.83
N LYS A 29 -7.11 11.06 5.18
CA LYS A 29 -6.74 12.44 5.55
C LYS A 29 -7.25 12.73 6.97
N GLY A 30 -6.41 12.48 7.96
CA GLY A 30 -6.71 12.70 9.39
C GLY A 30 -6.41 11.51 10.30
N SER A 31 -6.11 10.33 9.75
CA SER A 31 -5.76 9.16 10.54
C SER A 31 -4.28 9.19 10.94
N LYS A 32 -3.97 8.88 12.22
CA LYS A 32 -2.61 8.68 12.77
C LYS A 32 -1.74 7.70 11.95
N TYR A 33 -2.32 6.98 10.99
CA TYR A 33 -1.72 5.88 10.25
C TYR A 33 -1.36 6.24 8.79
N LEU A 34 -1.44 7.53 8.41
CA LEU A 34 -1.03 8.01 7.08
C LEU A 34 0.46 7.68 6.78
N ASN A 35 1.31 7.67 7.80
CA ASN A 35 2.71 7.26 7.68
C ASN A 35 2.87 5.77 7.33
N PHE A 36 2.02 4.89 7.88
CA PHE A 36 2.03 3.46 7.55
C PHE A 36 1.54 3.19 6.13
N PHE A 37 0.53 3.92 5.68
CA PHE A 37 0.09 3.89 4.28
C PHE A 37 1.18 4.38 3.33
N ARG A 38 1.85 5.49 3.66
CA ARG A 38 3.01 5.99 2.90
C ARG A 38 4.14 4.97 2.84
N ALA A 39 4.48 4.33 3.96
CA ALA A 39 5.50 3.29 4.02
C ALA A 39 5.13 2.10 3.13
N SER A 40 3.87 1.64 3.19
CA SER A 40 3.37 0.54 2.35
C SER A 40 3.44 0.89 0.85
N CYS A 41 3.10 2.12 0.48
CA CYS A 41 3.23 2.60 -0.89
C CYS A 41 4.70 2.67 -1.34
N GLY A 42 5.60 3.08 -0.44
CA GLY A 42 7.05 3.06 -0.69
C GLY A 42 7.56 1.64 -0.97
N VAL A 43 7.08 0.65 -0.23
CA VAL A 43 7.39 -0.78 -0.48
C VAL A 43 6.87 -1.22 -1.85
N TYR A 44 5.64 -0.84 -2.21
CA TYR A 44 5.05 -1.18 -3.51
C TYR A 44 5.82 -0.57 -4.70
N VAL A 45 6.18 0.71 -4.60
CA VAL A 45 6.99 1.40 -5.61
C VAL A 45 8.39 0.80 -5.70
N SER A 46 9.03 0.53 -4.55
CA SER A 46 10.35 -0.11 -4.50
C SER A 46 10.34 -1.49 -5.18
N GLY A 47 9.34 -2.32 -4.90
CA GLY A 47 9.18 -3.62 -5.56
C GLY A 47 8.98 -3.48 -7.07
N SER A 48 8.18 -2.50 -7.51
CA SER A 48 7.94 -2.25 -8.94
C SER A 48 9.21 -1.77 -9.66
N VAL A 49 10.00 -0.90 -9.03
CA VAL A 49 11.31 -0.45 -9.53
C VAL A 49 12.29 -1.63 -9.60
N LEU A 50 12.31 -2.49 -8.58
CA LEU A 50 13.18 -3.67 -8.55
C LEU A 50 12.87 -4.62 -9.71
N VAL A 51 11.59 -4.87 -10.00
CA VAL A 51 11.17 -5.68 -11.15
C VAL A 51 11.61 -5.03 -12.47
N LEU A 52 11.51 -3.71 -12.60
CA LEU A 52 12.00 -2.99 -13.78
C LEU A 52 13.52 -3.15 -13.94
N VAL A 53 14.30 -2.97 -12.88
CA VAL A 53 15.76 -3.12 -12.89
C VAL A 53 16.16 -4.54 -13.27
N PHE A 54 15.54 -5.57 -12.67
CA PHE A 54 15.79 -6.95 -13.06
C PHE A 54 15.44 -7.24 -14.52
N THR A 55 14.33 -6.68 -15.01
CA THR A 55 13.91 -6.80 -16.41
C THR A 55 14.93 -6.17 -17.37
N LEU A 56 15.55 -5.05 -16.98
CA LEU A 56 16.61 -4.39 -17.76
C LEU A 56 17.92 -5.17 -17.74
N ILE A 57 18.33 -5.69 -16.58
CA ILE A 57 19.58 -6.45 -16.41
C ILE A 57 19.51 -7.79 -17.13
N MET A 58 18.42 -8.55 -16.97
CA MET A 58 18.37 -9.93 -17.47
C MET A 58 17.99 -10.07 -18.95
N LYS A 59 17.64 -8.99 -19.67
CA LYS A 59 17.32 -8.86 -21.13
C LYS A 59 16.37 -9.87 -21.81
N GLN A 60 16.15 -11.06 -21.26
CA GLN A 60 15.32 -12.16 -21.76
C GLN A 60 14.35 -12.69 -20.69
N LEU A 61 14.01 -11.88 -19.69
CA LEU A 61 12.98 -12.28 -18.73
C LEU A 61 11.64 -12.48 -19.46
N PRO A 62 11.00 -13.65 -19.32
CA PRO A 62 9.69 -13.91 -19.88
C PRO A 62 8.69 -12.88 -19.34
N VAL A 63 7.86 -12.33 -20.22
CA VAL A 63 6.82 -11.33 -19.85
C VAL A 63 5.95 -11.85 -18.71
N VAL A 64 5.65 -13.16 -18.72
CA VAL A 64 4.87 -13.85 -17.69
C VAL A 64 5.49 -13.68 -16.29
N PHE A 65 6.81 -13.75 -16.18
CA PHE A 65 7.50 -13.58 -14.89
C PHE A 65 7.36 -12.15 -14.36
N VAL A 66 7.48 -11.16 -15.25
CA VAL A 66 7.29 -9.74 -14.91
C VAL A 66 5.86 -9.48 -14.43
N VAL A 67 4.86 -10.07 -15.10
CA VAL A 67 3.45 -9.93 -14.75
C VAL A 67 3.15 -10.60 -13.40
N ILE A 68 3.58 -11.85 -13.19
CA ILE A 68 3.38 -12.57 -11.92
C ILE A 68 4.06 -11.82 -10.76
N SER A 69 5.26 -11.30 -10.98
CA SER A 69 5.99 -10.53 -9.95
C SER A 69 5.23 -9.27 -9.56
N ASN A 70 4.75 -8.49 -10.54
CA ASN A 70 3.95 -7.29 -10.28
C ASN A 70 2.62 -7.61 -9.58
N ILE A 71 1.93 -8.68 -10.00
CA ILE A 71 0.68 -9.13 -9.35
C ILE A 71 0.94 -9.54 -7.90
N THR A 72 2.02 -10.29 -7.65
CA THR A 72 2.40 -10.70 -6.29
C THR A 72 2.68 -9.50 -5.40
N ILE A 73 3.45 -8.52 -5.90
CA ILE A 73 3.77 -7.29 -5.17
C ILE A 73 2.49 -6.48 -4.90
N LEU A 74 1.58 -6.39 -5.86
CA LEU A 74 0.28 -5.74 -5.68
C LEU A 74 -0.58 -6.46 -4.64
N PHE A 75 -0.60 -7.79 -4.66
CA PHE A 75 -1.36 -8.58 -3.70
C PHE A 75 -0.84 -8.40 -2.28
N VAL A 76 0.48 -8.44 -2.08
CA VAL A 76 1.12 -8.16 -0.80
C VAL A 76 0.80 -6.75 -0.33
N PHE A 77 0.81 -5.76 -1.23
CA PHE A 77 0.45 -4.39 -0.91
C PHE A 77 -1.01 -4.28 -0.44
N LEU A 78 -1.96 -4.84 -1.19
CA LEU A 78 -3.39 -4.84 -0.83
C LEU A 78 -3.64 -5.57 0.50
N PHE A 79 -2.98 -6.71 0.71
CA PHE A 79 -3.10 -7.49 1.93
C PHE A 79 -2.55 -6.71 3.15
N THR A 80 -1.39 -6.07 3.01
CA THR A 80 -0.78 -5.25 4.06
C THR A 80 -1.66 -4.06 4.40
N VAL A 81 -2.17 -3.36 3.39
CA VAL A 81 -3.11 -2.24 3.55
C VAL A 81 -4.41 -2.70 4.22
N GLY A 82 -4.96 -3.83 3.79
CA GLY A 82 -6.17 -4.42 4.36
C GLY A 82 -6.01 -4.79 5.83
N LEU A 83 -4.88 -5.41 6.20
CA LEU A 83 -4.55 -5.72 7.60
C LEU A 83 -4.42 -4.46 8.44
N ILE A 84 -3.72 -3.44 7.94
CA ILE A 84 -3.59 -2.16 8.63
C ILE A 84 -4.98 -1.54 8.85
N PHE A 85 -5.86 -1.59 7.85
CA PHE A 85 -7.23 -1.08 7.99
C PHE A 85 -8.03 -1.86 9.03
N PHE A 86 -7.94 -3.18 9.04
CA PHE A 86 -8.62 -4.04 10.02
C PHE A 86 -8.12 -3.81 11.45
N MET A 87 -6.80 -3.75 11.64
CA MET A 87 -6.19 -3.41 12.93
C MET A 87 -6.60 -2.01 13.38
N THR A 88 -6.61 -1.04 12.47
CA THR A 88 -7.03 0.34 12.78
C THR A 88 -8.47 0.37 13.27
N ARG A 89 -9.39 -0.34 12.59
CA ARG A 89 -10.80 -0.41 13.02
C ARG A 89 -10.93 -1.01 14.42
N SER A 90 -10.19 -2.10 14.68
CA SER A 90 -10.20 -2.78 15.98
C SER A 90 -9.66 -1.88 17.11
N ILE A 91 -8.58 -1.14 16.85
CA ILE A 91 -7.99 -0.22 17.83
C ILE A 91 -8.90 0.97 18.10
N VAL A 92 -9.50 1.57 17.07
CA VAL A 92 -10.42 2.71 17.22
C VAL A 92 -11.68 2.31 17.98
N GLU A 93 -12.18 1.10 17.74
CA GLU A 93 -13.34 0.55 18.44
C GLU A 93 -13.01 0.25 19.91
N ALA A 94 -11.81 -0.27 20.19
CA ALA A 94 -11.30 -0.47 21.55
C ALA A 94 -11.07 0.86 22.30
N SER A 95 -10.50 1.87 21.64
CA SER A 95 -10.26 3.18 22.27
C SER A 95 -11.56 3.91 22.58
N LYS A 96 -12.56 3.85 21.70
CA LYS A 96 -13.90 4.40 21.98
C LYS A 96 -14.58 3.71 23.16
N LYS A 97 -14.47 2.38 23.26
CA LYS A 97 -15.01 1.64 24.42
C LYS A 97 -14.31 2.00 25.73
N ALA A 98 -13.00 2.26 25.69
CA ALA A 98 -12.25 2.71 26.87
C ALA A 98 -12.63 4.14 27.29
N GLU A 99 -12.81 5.05 26.34
CA GLU A 99 -13.20 6.44 26.60
C GLU A 99 -14.59 6.53 27.25
N ASN A 100 -15.58 5.79 26.74
CA ASN A 100 -16.92 5.73 27.33
C ASN A 100 -16.92 5.19 28.77
N LYS A 101 -16.09 4.17 29.06
CA LYS A 101 -15.97 3.62 30.42
C LYS A 101 -15.43 4.65 31.42
N ILE A 102 -14.46 5.47 31.00
CA ILE A 102 -13.86 6.50 31.85
C ILE A 102 -14.84 7.67 32.08
N GLU A 103 -15.69 7.99 31.09
CA GLU A 103 -16.75 8.99 31.27
C GLU A 103 -17.87 8.50 32.19
N ASP A 104 -18.22 7.23 32.15
CA ASP A 104 -19.22 6.63 33.05
C ASP A 104 -18.70 6.61 34.51
N GLU A 105 -17.43 6.24 34.75
CA GLU A 105 -16.81 6.28 36.09
C GLU A 105 -16.62 7.70 36.66
N LYS A 106 -16.68 8.75 35.82
CA LYS A 106 -16.61 10.16 36.26
C LYS A 106 -17.96 10.77 36.60
N LYS A 107 -19.07 10.09 36.30
CA LYS A 107 -20.44 10.57 36.55
C LYS A 107 -21.06 10.00 37.82
N ASP A 108 -20.42 9.00 38.43
CA ASP A 108 -20.72 8.49 39.77
C ASP A 108 -19.84 9.18 40.83
#